data_AF-A0A6D2JK00-F1
#
_entry.id   AF-A0A6D2JK00-F1
#
_cell.length_a   1.000
_cell.length_b   1.000
_cell.length_c   1.000
_cell.angle_alpha   90.00
_cell.angle_beta   90.00
_cell.angle_gamma   90.00
#
_symmetry.space_group_name_H-M   'P 1'
#
loop_
_entity.id
_entity.type
_entity.pdbx_description
1 polymer ?
#
loop_
_entity_poly.entity_id
_entity_poly.type
_entity_poly.pdbx_seq_one_letter_code
_entity_poly.pdbx_strand_id
1 'polypeptide(L)' 'MGWSFHDGNQIPITQRSTARKHIASPLIAEGLAIRYALEHALDLSFSSLHVA' A
#
# COMPACT_ATOMS: atom_id res chain seq x y z
N MET A 1 -6.98 -5.22 3.75
CA MET A 1 -5.65 -4.86 3.22
C MET A 1 -5.75 -3.44 2.73
N GLY A 2 -5.06 -2.50 3.38
CA GLY A 2 -5.13 -1.08 3.07
C GLY A 2 -3.74 -0.46 3.13
N TRP A 3 -3.57 0.63 2.40
CA TRP A 3 -2.33 1.40 2.37
C TRP A 3 -2.65 2.88 2.19
N SER A 4 -1.74 3.72 2.66
CA SER A 4 -1.80 5.18 2.56
C SER A 4 -0.42 5.72 2.24
N PHE A 5 -0.36 6.69 1.35
CA PHE A 5 0.85 7.46 1.09
C PHE A 5 0.76 8.79 1.79
N HIS A 6 1.87 9.18 2.40
CA HIS A 6 2.05 10.45 3.07
C HIS A 6 3.31 11.12 2.52
N ASP A 7 3.33 12.45 2.52
CA ASP A 7 4.54 13.20 2.21
C ASP A 7 5.54 13.18 3.38
N GLY A 8 6.68 13.88 3.22
CA GLY A 8 7.70 13.98 4.27
C GLY A 8 7.22 14.67 5.55
N ASN A 9 6.09 15.37 5.52
CA ASN A 9 5.46 16.03 6.66
C ASN A 9 4.29 15.22 7.24
N GLN A 10 4.14 13.96 6.83
CA GLN A 10 3.02 13.07 7.20
C GLN A 10 1.65 13.57 6.72
N ILE A 11 1.61 14.39 5.67
CA ILE A 11 0.36 14.84 5.08
C ILE A 11 -0.14 13.74 4.12
N PRO A 12 -1.38 13.25 4.29
CA PRO A 12 -1.90 12.19 3.44
C PRO A 12 -2.07 12.66 2.00
N ILE A 13 -1.38 11.97 1.09
CA ILE A 13 -1.47 12.20 -0.36
C ILE A 13 -2.67 11.42 -0.91
N THR A 14 -2.74 10.12 -0.60
CA THR A 14 -3.82 9.25 -1.03
C THR A 14 -3.86 7.97 -0.19
N GLN A 15 -5.00 7.30 -0.16
CA GLN A 15 -5.18 6.02 0.50
C GLN A 15 -6.11 5.13 -0.30
N ARG A 16 -5.86 3.82 -0.26
CA ARG A 16 -6.71 2.81 -0.89
C ARG A 16 -6.78 1.56 -0.02
N SER A 17 -7.84 0.80 -0.21
CA SER A 17 -7.97 -0.52 0.38
C SER A 17 -8.63 -1.48 -0.59
N THR A 18 -8.39 -2.76 -0.38
CA THR A 18 -9.01 -3.83 -1.16
C THR A 18 -9.41 -4.95 -0.21
N ALA A 19 -10.65 -5.40 -0.35
CA ALA A 19 -11.16 -6.57 0.33
C ALA A 19 -10.97 -7.80 -0.57
N ARG A 20 -10.35 -8.85 -0.04
CA ARG A 20 -10.32 -10.17 -0.68
C ARG A 20 -10.86 -11.21 0.29
N LYS A 21 -11.66 -12.14 -0.24
CA LYS A 21 -12.14 -13.32 0.48
C LYS A 21 -11.12 -14.46 0.30
N HIS A 22 -10.99 -15.33 1.31
CA HIS A 22 -10.13 -16.52 1.30
C HIS A 22 -8.63 -16.23 1.15
N ILE A 23 -8.08 -15.38 2.03
CA ILE A 23 -6.62 -15.26 2.17
C ILE A 23 -6.14 -16.39 3.09
N ALA A 24 -5.12 -17.15 2.66
CA ALA A 24 -4.64 -18.33 3.39
C ALA A 24 -4.04 -18.02 4.76
N SER A 25 -3.44 -16.84 4.95
CA SER A 25 -2.91 -16.41 6.26
C SER A 25 -2.76 -14.88 6.35
N PRO A 26 -2.71 -14.30 7.56
CA PRO A 26 -2.45 -12.88 7.76
C PRO A 26 -1.15 -12.41 7.08
N LEU A 27 -0.09 -13.21 7.12
CA LEU A 27 1.18 -12.89 6.48
C LEU A 27 1.04 -12.70 4.95
N ILE A 28 0.23 -13.54 4.30
CA ILE A 28 -0.08 -13.39 2.88
C ILE A 28 -0.92 -12.13 2.63
N ALA A 29 -1.82 -11.77 3.55
CA ALA A 29 -2.60 -10.54 3.45
C ALA A 29 -1.70 -9.30 3.48
N GLU A 30 -0.71 -9.28 4.38
CA GLU A 30 0.26 -8.18 4.50
C GLU A 30 1.14 -8.07 3.25
N GLY A 31 1.70 -9.20 2.78
CA GLY A 31 2.50 -9.22 1.55
C GLY A 31 1.71 -8.72 0.33
N LEU A 32 0.42 -9.08 0.23
CA LEU A 32 -0.46 -8.56 -0.80
C LEU A 32 -0.75 -7.07 -0.63
N ALA A 33 -0.94 -6.58 0.60
CA ALA A 33 -1.14 -5.16 0.87
C ALA A 33 0.07 -4.33 0.42
N ILE A 34 1.30 -4.78 0.73
CA ILE A 34 2.54 -4.15 0.27
C ILE A 34 2.63 -4.17 -1.26
N ARG A 35 2.33 -5.30 -1.90
CA ARG A 35 2.34 -5.39 -3.36
C ARG A 35 1.40 -4.36 -4.01
N TYR A 36 0.15 -4.29 -3.54
CA TYR A 36 -0.81 -3.32 -4.09
C TYR A 36 -0.42 -1.88 -3.81
N ALA A 37 0.20 -1.60 -2.66
CA ALA A 37 0.78 -0.30 -2.40
C ALA A 37 1.85 0.04 -3.44
N LEU A 38 2.83 -0.84 -3.66
CA LEU A 38 3.91 -0.60 -4.62
C LEU A 38 3.39 -0.44 -6.06
N GLU A 39 2.42 -1.25 -6.49
CA GLU A 39 1.76 -1.09 -7.79
C GLU A 39 1.10 0.30 -7.91
N HIS A 40 0.35 0.71 -6.89
CA HIS A 40 -0.28 2.04 -6.86
C HIS A 40 0.75 3.18 -6.85
N ALA A 41 1.92 2.98 -6.24
CA ALA A 41 2.98 3.98 -6.25
C ALA A 41 3.61 4.15 -7.64
N LEU A 42 3.76 3.05 -8.39
CA LEU A 42 4.21 3.10 -9.78
C LEU A 42 3.20 3.85 -10.66
N ASP A 43 1.90 3.62 -10.47
CA ASP A 43 0.84 4.36 -11.17
C ASP A 43 0.92 5.87 -10.90
N LEU A 44 1.33 6.26 -9.69
CA LEU A 44 1.53 7.65 -9.28
C LEU A 44 2.92 8.22 -9.66
N SER A 45 3.75 7.44 -10.36
CA SER A 45 5.11 7.81 -10.77
C SER A 45 6.05 8.14 -9.61
N PHE A 46 5.85 7.52 -8.44
CA PHE A 46 6.79 7.65 -7.33
C PHE A 46 8.07 6.87 -7.61
N SER A 47 9.22 7.52 -7.49
CA SER A 47 10.54 6.94 -7.76
C SER A 47 11.23 6.38 -6.50
N SER A 48 10.81 6.83 -5.31
CA SER A 48 11.33 6.40 -4.02
C SER A 48 10.23 6.41 -2.98
N LEU A 49 10.21 5.39 -2.13
CA LEU A 49 9.24 5.21 -1.05
C LEU A 49 9.97 4.81 0.22
N HIS A 50 9.51 5.35 1.34
CA HIS A 50 9.85 4.83 2.65
C HIS A 50 8.66 4.02 3.17
N VAL A 51 8.90 2.77 3.56
CA VAL A 51 7.91 1.89 4.16
C VAL A 51 8.14 1.91 5.68
N ALA A 52 7.16 2.42 6.42
CA ALA A 52 7.19 2.58 7.88
C ALA A 52 6.00 1.85 8.52
#